data_AF-A0A544SWN6-F1
#
_entry.id   AF-A0A544SWN6-F1
#
_cell.length_a   1.000
_cell.length_b   1.000
_cell.length_c   1.000
_cell.angle_alpha   90.00
_cell.angle_beta   90.00
_cell.angle_gamma   90.00
#
_symmetry.space_group_name_H-M   'P 1'
#
loop_
_entity.id
_entity.type
_entity.pdbx_description
1 polymer ?
#
loop_
_entity_poly.entity_id
_entity_poly.type
_entity_poly.pdbx_seq_one_letter_code
_entity_poly.pdbx_strand_id
1 'polypeptide(L)' 'MRYDYISQFFISLSIWWGFLLIFQRLNNRYPQNNTWKKDILLTLIQSIVILLILFPILCYFVKSS' A
#
# COMPACT_ATOMS: atom_id res chain seq x y z
N MET A 1 22.51 -3.22 10.59
CA MET A 1 22.47 -2.25 9.46
C MET A 1 21.56 -2.71 8.31
N ARG A 2 21.91 -3.68 7.44
CA ARG A 2 21.03 -4.10 6.31
C ARG A 2 19.68 -4.70 6.75
N TYR A 3 19.69 -5.52 7.80
CA TYR A 3 18.46 -6.08 8.40
C TYR A 3 17.55 -4.99 8.99
N ASP A 4 18.10 -3.87 9.44
CA ASP A 4 17.32 -2.77 10.00
C ASP A 4 16.56 -2.03 8.89
N TYR A 5 17.21 -1.78 7.76
CA TYR A 5 16.56 -1.16 6.60
C TYR A 5 15.47 -2.05 6.01
N ILE A 6 15.72 -3.36 5.91
CA ILE A 6 14.72 -4.32 5.42
C ILE A 6 13.53 -4.38 6.39
N SER A 7 13.79 -4.46 7.69
CA SER A 7 12.75 -4.47 8.72
C SER A 7 11.94 -3.17 8.73
N GLN A 8 12.61 -2.01 8.66
CA GLN A 8 11.96 -0.70 8.59
C GLN A 8 11.10 -0.53 7.33
N PHE A 9 11.56 -1.07 6.20
CA PHE A 9 10.79 -1.09 4.96
C PHE A 9 9.49 -1.89 5.12
N PHE A 10 9.57 -3.13 5.66
CA PHE A 10 8.37 -3.94 5.88
C PHE A 10 7.42 -3.35 6.92
N ILE A 11 7.94 -2.72 7.98
CA ILE A 11 7.14 -2.01 8.98
C ILE A 11 6.39 -0.84 8.31
N SER A 12 7.11 0.00 7.55
CA SER A 12 6.50 1.14 6.85
C SER A 12 5.45 0.69 5.83
N LEU A 13 5.73 -0.38 5.09
CA LEU A 13 4.80 -0.96 4.12
C LEU A 13 3.54 -1.50 4.80
N SER A 14 3.69 -2.15 5.96
CA SER A 14 2.56 -2.68 6.75
C SER A 14 1.68 -1.57 7.31
N ILE A 15 2.29 -0.48 7.80
CA ILE A 15 1.57 0.71 8.28
C ILE A 15 0.80 1.36 7.12
N TRP A 16 1.46 1.59 5.99
CA TRP A 16 0.83 2.17 4.79
C TRP A 16 -0.34 1.34 4.29
N TRP A 17 -0.16 0.03 4.19
CA TRP A 17 -1.21 -0.90 3.79
C TRP A 17 -2.39 -0.90 4.77
N GLY A 18 -2.13 -0.84 6.07
CA GLY A 18 -3.17 -0.70 7.09
C GLY A 18 -4.00 0.58 6.92
N PHE A 19 -3.36 1.71 6.62
CA PHE A 19 -4.05 2.97 6.32
C PHE A 19 -4.94 2.85 5.07
N LEU A 20 -4.43 2.27 3.99
CA LEU A 20 -5.23 2.04 2.79
C LEU A 20 -6.45 1.15 3.07
N LEU A 21 -6.28 0.11 3.89
CA LEU A 21 -7.37 -0.78 4.27
C LEU A 21 -8.45 -0.02 5.06
N ILE A 22 -8.06 0.77 6.05
CA ILE A 22 -9.00 1.60 6.83
C ILE A 22 -9.71 2.59 5.91
N PHE A 23 -8.98 3.25 5.01
CA PHE A 23 -9.54 4.23 4.08
C PHE A 23 -10.54 3.58 3.11
N GLN A 24 -10.18 2.44 2.53
CA GLN A 24 -11.05 1.63 1.68
C GLN A 24 -12.34 1.27 2.43
N ARG A 25 -12.22 0.89 3.71
CA ARG A 25 -13.36 0.51 4.55
C ARG A 25 -14.26 1.70 4.90
N LEU A 26 -13.68 2.87 5.18
CA LEU A 26 -14.42 4.10 5.46
C LEU A 26 -15.16 4.59 4.22
N ASN A 27 -14.53 4.50 3.04
CA ASN A 27 -15.10 4.97 1.78
C ASN A 27 -16.21 4.03 1.26
N ASN A 28 -16.04 2.71 1.36
CA ASN A 28 -17.06 1.70 0.98
C ASN A 28 -18.05 1.41 2.12
N ARG A 29 -18.68 2.45 2.68
CA ARG A 29 -19.54 2.35 3.87
C ARG A 29 -20.83 1.50 3.68
N TYR A 30 -21.18 1.11 2.45
CA TYR A 30 -22.37 0.29 2.15
C TYR A 30 -21.99 -1.14 1.72
N PRO A 31 -22.09 -2.13 2.63
CA PRO A 31 -21.58 -3.49 2.44
C PRO A 31 -22.67 -4.42 1.89
N GLN A 32 -23.47 -3.99 0.91
CA GLN A 32 -24.53 -4.89 0.41
C GLN A 32 -23.95 -6.08 -0.36
N ASN A 33 -22.68 -5.98 -0.81
CA ASN A 33 -21.95 -7.09 -1.44
C ASN A 33 -20.43 -7.05 -1.23
N ASN A 34 -19.94 -6.16 -0.36
CA ASN A 34 -18.50 -5.98 -0.15
C ASN A 34 -18.03 -6.77 1.08
N THR A 35 -17.15 -7.74 0.85
CA THR A 35 -16.61 -8.62 1.89
C THR A 35 -15.22 -8.15 2.29
N TRP A 36 -14.87 -8.35 3.56
CA TRP A 36 -13.52 -8.09 4.08
C TRP A 36 -12.41 -8.71 3.22
N LYS A 37 -12.67 -9.87 2.63
CA LYS A 37 -11.74 -10.55 1.71
C LYS A 37 -11.45 -9.72 0.46
N LYS A 38 -12.46 -9.08 -0.12
CA LYS A 38 -12.30 -8.21 -1.29
C LYS A 38 -11.51 -6.95 -0.94
N ASP A 39 -11.80 -6.33 0.20
CA ASP A 39 -11.09 -5.12 0.63
C ASP A 39 -9.60 -5.40 0.87
N ILE A 40 -9.28 -6.50 1.56
CA ILE A 40 -7.90 -6.96 1.78
C ILE A 40 -7.20 -7.22 0.44
N LEU A 41 -7.86 -7.93 -0.49
CA LEU A 41 -7.26 -8.27 -1.78
C LEU A 41 -7.02 -7.01 -2.64
N LEU A 42 -7.97 -6.09 -2.65
CA LEU A 42 -7.88 -4.84 -3.40
C LEU A 42 -6.77 -3.94 -2.86
N THR A 43 -6.68 -3.76 -1.54
CA THR A 43 -5.64 -2.92 -0.92
C THR A 43 -4.25 -3.54 -1.07
N LEU A 44 -4.15 -4.88 -1.09
CA LEU A 44 -2.89 -5.59 -1.34
C LEU A 44 -2.43 -5.39 -2.80
N ILE A 45 -3.35 -5.51 -3.77
CA ILE A 45 -3.06 -5.19 -5.18
C ILE A 45 -2.66 -3.72 -5.33
N GLN A 46 -3.36 -2.78 -4.70
CA GLN A 46 -2.99 -1.36 -4.72
C GLN A 46 -1.57 -1.14 -4.19
N SER A 47 -1.19 -1.76 -3.07
CA SER A 47 0.18 -1.67 -2.55
C SER A 47 1.23 -2.22 -3.53
N ILE A 48 0.95 -3.34 -4.20
CA ILE A 48 1.83 -3.89 -5.24
C ILE A 48 1.97 -2.92 -6.41
N VAL A 49 0.86 -2.34 -6.88
CA VAL A 49 0.86 -1.37 -7.99
C VAL A 49 1.65 -0.12 -7.62
N ILE A 50 1.48 0.42 -6.41
CA ILE A 50 2.26 1.56 -5.91
C ILE A 50 3.76 1.22 -5.89
N LEU A 51 4.11 0.03 -5.39
CA LEU A 51 5.50 -0.40 -5.33
C LEU A 51 6.12 -0.59 -6.72
N LEU A 52 5.39 -1.18 -7.67
CA LEU A 52 5.93 -1.51 -8.99
C LEU A 52 5.90 -0.34 -9.98
N ILE A 53 4.95 0.57 -9.85
CA ILE A 53 4.73 1.66 -10.81
C ILE A 53 5.14 3.01 -10.19
N LEU A 54 4.60 3.35 -9.02
CA LEU A 54 4.80 4.68 -8.44
C LEU A 54 6.23 4.86 -7.92
N PHE A 55 6.80 3.83 -7.28
CA PHE A 55 8.16 3.89 -6.76
C PHE A 55 9.24 4.17 -7.83
N PRO A 56 9.32 3.44 -8.97
CA PRO A 56 10.30 3.75 -9.99
C PRO A 56 10.08 5.12 -10.65
N ILE A 57 8.82 5.57 -10.78
CA ILE A 57 8.51 6.91 -11.28
C ILE A 57 9.04 7.98 -10.32
N LEU A 58 8.82 7.83 -9.01
CA LEU A 58 9.37 8.74 -8.01
C LEU A 58 10.90 8.73 -8.02
N CYS A 59 11.53 7.56 -8.11
CA CYS A 59 12.98 7.46 -8.26
C CYS A 59 13.49 8.16 -9.53
N TYR A 60 12.75 8.08 -10.64
CA TYR A 60 13.08 8.79 -11.86
C TYR A 60 13.04 10.31 -11.67
N PHE A 61 11.97 10.84 -11.05
CA PHE A 61 11.86 12.27 -10.77
C PHE A 61 12.91 12.77 -9.76
N VAL A 62 13.18 12.01 -8.70
CA VAL A 62 14.22 12.36 -7.71
C VAL A 62 15.62 12.37 -8.33
N LYS A 63 15.91 11.46 -9.27
CA LYS A 63 17.20 11.44 -9.98
C LYS A 63 17.31 12.52 -11.06
N SER A 64 16.18 13.02 -11.56
CA SER A 64 16.12 14.06 -12.59
C SER A 64 16.14 15.48 -12.04
N SER A 65 16.01 15.65 -10.72
CA SER A 65 16.14 16.92 -9.99
C SER A 65 17.52 17.08 -9.37
#